data_AF-A0AB35HEB9-F1
#
_entry.id   AF-A0AB35HEB9-F1
#
_cell.length_a   1.000
_cell.length_b   1.000
_cell.length_c   1.000
_cell.angle_alpha   90.00
_cell.angle_beta   90.00
_cell.angle_gamma   90.00
#
_symmetry.space_group_name_H-M   'P 1'
#
loop_
_entity.id
_entity.type
_entity.pdbx_description
1 polymer ?
#
loop_
_entity_poly.entity_id
_entity_poly.type
_entity_poly.pdbx_seq_one_letter_code
_entity_poly.pdbx_strand_id
1 'polypeptide(L)'
;MSTLSSKVFFTDSAFEHGFTKEQIVNVFENVIRYQDNMEPNEPHQPLVNLVIGPAGPGKTGKELEVMYSFVDEGVVIFHCMEARARNKYTAIEKI
;
A
#
# COMPACT_ATOMS: atom_id res chain seq x y z
N MET A 1 3.27 22.93 18.22
CA MET A 1 3.28 22.24 16.92
C MET A 1 2.16 21.21 16.95
N SER A 2 1.04 21.50 16.28
CA SER A 2 -0.10 20.58 16.30
C SER A 2 0.26 19.35 15.48
N THR A 3 0.42 18.21 16.15
CA THR A 3 0.63 16.91 15.53
C THR A 3 -0.67 16.50 14.84
N LEU A 4 -0.89 16.98 13.62
CA LEU A 4 -1.92 16.43 12.75
C LEU A 4 -1.54 14.98 12.48
N SER A 5 -2.16 14.07 13.24
CA SER A 5 -2.20 12.66 12.91
C SER A 5 -2.76 12.58 11.49
N SER A 6 -1.93 12.12 10.54
CA SER A 6 -2.35 11.95 9.16
C SER A 6 -3.60 11.07 9.12
N LYS A 7 -4.70 11.59 8.57
CA LYS A 7 -5.91 10.79 8.40
C LYS A 7 -5.65 9.71 7.35
N VAL A 8 -6.08 8.48 7.62
CA VAL A 8 -5.98 7.38 6.65
C VAL A 8 -7.35 7.12 6.06
N PHE A 9 -7.44 7.21 4.75
CA PHE A 9 -8.65 6.95 3.97
C PHE A 9 -8.46 5.68 3.15
N PHE A 10 -9.50 4.87 3.06
CA PHE A 10 -9.50 3.64 2.25
C PHE A 10 -10.57 3.80 1.18
N THR A 11 -10.22 3.61 -0.08
CA THR A 11 -11.22 3.53 -1.16
C THR A 11 -11.88 2.17 -1.15
N ASP A 12 -13.02 2.03 -1.84
CA ASP A 12 -13.69 0.73 -1.99
C ASP A 12 -12.77 -0.30 -2.69
N SER A 13 -11.94 0.14 -3.64
CA SER A 13 -11.00 -0.73 -4.35
C SER A 13 -9.92 -1.33 -3.45
N ALA A 14 -9.58 -0.68 -2.34
CA ALA A 14 -8.66 -1.25 -1.35
C ALA A 14 -9.19 -2.55 -0.71
N PHE A 15 -10.51 -2.80 -0.74
CA PHE A 15 -11.13 -3.98 -0.13
C PHE A 15 -11.58 -5.03 -1.14
N GLU A 16 -11.48 -4.78 -2.45
CA GLU A 16 -11.97 -5.68 -3.52
C GLU A 16 -11.33 -7.07 -3.48
N HIS A 17 -10.12 -7.19 -2.92
CA HIS A 17 -9.39 -8.45 -2.81
C HIS A 17 -9.60 -9.20 -1.48
N GLY A 18 -10.51 -8.72 -0.63
CA GLY A 18 -10.93 -9.41 0.59
C GLY A 18 -9.93 -9.35 1.74
N PHE A 19 -9.10 -8.30 1.79
CA PHE A 19 -8.20 -7.99 2.90
C PHE A 19 -8.82 -6.97 3.84
N THR A 20 -8.56 -7.07 5.14
CA THR A 20 -9.12 -6.15 6.15
C THR A 20 -8.20 -4.96 6.40
N LYS A 21 -8.72 -3.93 7.08
CA LYS A 21 -7.92 -2.77 7.50
C LYS A 21 -6.75 -3.17 8.39
N GLU A 22 -6.96 -4.11 9.31
CA GLU A 22 -5.93 -4.60 10.23
C GLU A 22 -4.80 -5.30 9.45
N GLN A 23 -5.13 -6.03 8.40
CA GLN A 23 -4.15 -6.69 7.53
C GLN A 23 -3.35 -5.67 6.73
N ILE A 24 -3.99 -4.61 6.24
CA ILE A 24 -3.31 -3.50 5.58
C ILE A 24 -2.39 -2.75 6.55
N VAL A 25 -2.86 -2.43 7.76
CA VAL A 25 -2.04 -1.78 8.79
C VAL A 25 -0.83 -2.64 9.16
N ASN A 26 -1.02 -3.96 9.29
CA ASN A 26 0.08 -4.88 9.57
C ASN A 26 1.20 -4.82 8.51
N VAL A 27 0.87 -4.54 7.25
CA VAL A 27 1.86 -4.35 6.17
C VAL A 27 2.74 -3.13 6.46
N PHE A 28 2.14 -2.01 6.89
CA PHE A 28 2.88 -0.80 7.25
C PHE A 28 3.74 -0.96 8.50
N GLU A 29 3.32 -1.82 9.44
CA GLU A 29 4.11 -2.13 10.64
C GLU A 29 5.27 -3.10 10.35
N ASN A 30 5.12 -3.95 9.33
CA ASN A 30 6.04 -5.04 9.02
C ASN A 30 6.53 -4.97 7.56
N VAL A 31 6.98 -3.79 7.14
CA VAL A 31 7.41 -3.54 5.76
C VAL A 31 8.59 -4.45 5.38
N ILE A 32 8.43 -5.19 4.28
CA ILE A 32 9.47 -5.99 3.64
C ILE A 32 10.07 -5.24 2.46
N ARG A 33 9.22 -4.57 1.66
CA ARG A 33 9.66 -3.75 0.52
C ARG A 33 8.88 -2.46 0.46
N TYR A 34 9.55 -1.42 -0.05
CA TYR A 34 9.00 -0.11 -0.19
C TYR A 34 9.49 0.53 -1.49
N GLN A 35 8.59 1.23 -2.18
CA GLN A 35 8.90 2.04 -3.35
C GLN A 35 8.07 3.33 -3.27
N ASP A 36 8.73 4.47 -3.34
CA ASP A 36 8.11 5.79 -3.29
C ASP A 36 7.97 6.41 -4.68
N ASN A 37 7.11 7.42 -4.77
CA ASN A 37 7.04 8.35 -5.89
C ASN A 37 6.95 7.69 -7.28
N MET A 38 6.23 6.56 -7.37
CA MET A 38 5.93 5.93 -8.65
C MET A 38 5.03 6.85 -9.46
N GLU A 39 5.42 7.03 -10.73
CA GLU A 39 4.63 7.77 -11.70
C GLU A 39 3.24 7.15 -11.83
N PRO A 40 2.17 7.94 -11.69
CA PRO A 40 0.83 7.46 -11.90
C PRO A 40 0.57 7.17 -13.38
N ASN A 41 -0.52 6.45 -13.66
CA ASN A 41 -0.93 6.17 -15.03
C ASN A 41 -1.37 7.44 -15.79
N GLU A 42 -1.88 8.44 -15.06
CA GLU A 42 -2.37 9.69 -15.63
C GLU A 42 -1.66 10.89 -14.98
N PRO A 43 -1.17 11.89 -15.75
CA PRO A 43 -0.35 12.98 -15.23
C PRO A 43 -0.98 13.87 -14.14
N HIS A 44 -2.30 13.81 -13.96
CA HIS A 44 -3.03 14.61 -12.97
C HIS A 44 -3.28 13.87 -11.66
N GLN A 45 -2.95 12.58 -11.60
CA GLN A 45 -3.09 11.79 -10.39
C GLN A 45 -1.90 12.04 -9.44
N PRO A 46 -2.09 11.87 -8.13
CA PRO A 46 -1.00 11.98 -7.19
C PRO A 46 0.02 10.87 -7.41
N LEU A 47 1.27 11.14 -7.01
CA LEU A 47 2.32 10.12 -6.97
C LEU A 47 1.88 8.93 -6.11
N VAL A 48 2.28 7.74 -6.55
CA VAL A 48 1.90 6.49 -5.90
C VAL A 48 3.09 5.93 -5.11
N ASN A 49 2.81 5.51 -3.89
CA ASN A 49 3.75 4.77 -3.05
C ASN A 49 3.25 3.33 -2.95
N LEU A 50 4.20 2.41 -2.86
CA LEU A 50 3.97 0.99 -2.75
C LEU A 50 4.70 0.45 -1.53
N VAL A 51 3.98 -0.32 -0.73
CA VAL A 51 4.53 -1.08 0.39
C VAL A 51 4.14 -2.55 0.28
N ILE A 52 5.09 -3.45 0.54
CA ILE A 52 4.86 -4.89 0.57
C ILE A 52 5.26 -5.41 1.94
N GLY A 53 4.41 -6.25 2.53
CA GLY A 53 4.62 -6.83 3.85
C GLY A 53 3.70 -8.02 4.08
N PRO A 54 3.83 -8.71 5.23
CA PRO A 54 2.97 -9.84 5.54
C PRO A 54 1.52 -9.39 5.74
N ALA A 55 0.57 -10.21 5.30
CA ALA A 55 -0.86 -9.97 5.50
C ALA A 55 -1.29 -10.03 6.97
N GLY A 56 -0.47 -10.62 7.85
CA GLY A 56 -0.77 -10.76 9.27
C GLY A 56 -1.69 -11.95 9.59
N PRO A 57 -2.39 -11.91 10.75
CA PRO A 57 -3.19 -13.01 11.25
C PRO A 57 -4.29 -13.48 10.27
N GLY A 58 -4.53 -14.79 10.21
CA GLY A 58 -5.55 -15.40 9.35
C GLY A 58 -5.15 -15.56 7.87
N LYS A 59 -3.98 -15.03 7.46
CA LYS A 59 -3.41 -15.16 6.11
C LYS A 59 -1.90 -15.44 6.18
N THR A 60 -1.46 -16.22 7.17
CA THR A 60 -0.04 -16.55 7.40
C THR A 60 0.63 -17.08 6.14
N GLY A 61 1.83 -16.55 5.83
CA GLY A 61 2.59 -16.91 4.63
C GLY A 61 2.19 -16.15 3.36
N LYS A 62 1.18 -15.27 3.42
CA LYS A 62 0.84 -14.35 2.34
C LYS A 62 1.47 -12.98 2.58
N GLU A 63 1.98 -12.41 1.51
CA GLU A 63 2.40 -11.02 1.44
C GLU A 63 1.30 -10.21 0.75
N LEU A 64 1.13 -8.96 1.18
CA LEU A 64 0.24 -8.00 0.53
C LEU A 64 1.05 -6.89 -0.10
N GLU A 65 0.60 -6.49 -1.27
CA GLU A 65 0.99 -5.29 -1.98
C GLU A 65 -0.06 -4.22 -1.69
N VAL A 66 0.35 -3.10 -1.10
CA VAL A 66 -0.53 -1.98 -0.77
C VAL A 66 -0.04 -0.72 -1.46
N MET A 67 -0.88 -0.10 -2.28
CA MET A 67 -0.59 1.16 -2.94
C MET A 67 -1.38 2.30 -2.31
N TYR A 68 -0.69 3.43 -2.12
CA TYR A 68 -1.26 4.60 -1.48
C TYR A 68 -0.65 5.90 -2.00
N SER A 69 -1.38 7.00 -1.86
CA SER A 69 -0.91 8.34 -2.21
C SER A 69 -1.06 9.29 -1.02
N PHE A 70 -0.17 10.28 -0.96
CA PHE A 70 -0.31 11.42 -0.06
C PHE A 70 -1.22 12.46 -0.69
N VAL A 71 -2.15 12.98 0.11
CA VAL A 71 -3.02 14.11 -0.22
C VAL A 71 -2.93 15.13 0.90
N ASP A 72 -3.33 16.38 0.67
CA ASP A 72 -3.21 17.47 1.64
C ASP A 72 -3.81 17.13 3.02
N GLU A 73 -4.83 16.27 3.05
CA GLU A 73 -5.55 15.86 4.26
C GLU A 73 -5.06 14.55 4.88
N GLY A 74 -4.13 13.82 4.25
CA GLY A 74 -3.61 12.56 4.78
C GLY A 74 -3.13 11.54 3.74
N VAL A 75 -3.44 10.27 3.98
CA VAL A 75 -3.03 9.14 3.14
C VAL A 75 -4.26 8.45 2.59
N VAL A 76 -4.30 8.23 1.27
CA VAL A 76 -5.35 7.46 0.60
C VAL A 76 -4.78 6.12 0.18
N ILE A 77 -5.28 5.04 0.78
CA ILE A 77 -5.00 3.67 0.38
C ILE A 77 -6.06 3.25 -0.63
N PHE A 78 -5.63 2.91 -1.83
CA PHE A 78 -6.56 2.66 -2.94
C PHE A 78 -6.38 1.29 -3.60
N HIS A 79 -5.32 0.55 -3.26
CA HIS A 79 -5.10 -0.79 -3.77
C HIS A 79 -4.48 -1.67 -2.69
N CYS A 80 -5.02 -2.87 -2.50
CA CYS A 80 -4.44 -3.90 -1.64
C CYS A 80 -4.69 -5.27 -2.26
N MET A 81 -3.63 -6.01 -2.62
CA MET A 81 -3.75 -7.35 -3.19
C MET A 81 -2.68 -8.30 -2.67
N GLU A 82 -2.88 -9.61 -2.85
CA GLU A 82 -1.84 -10.59 -2.54
C GLU A 82 -0.63 -10.40 -3.47
N ALA A 83 0.55 -10.19 -2.90
CA ALA A 83 1.79 -10.09 -3.64
C ALA A 83 2.11 -11.46 -4.25
N ARG A 84 2.04 -11.58 -5.58
CA ARG A 84 2.39 -12.81 -6.29
C ARG A 84 3.87 -12.80 -6.63
N ALA A 85 4.52 -13.97 -6.59
CA ALA A 85 5.91 -14.16 -7.05
C ALA A 85 6.16 -13.74 -8.52
N ARG A 86 5.09 -13.51 -9.29
CA ARG A 86 5.10 -13.08 -10.70
C ARG A 86 4.39 -11.76 -10.96
N ASN A 87 3.92 -11.04 -9.93
CA ASN A 87 3.38 -9.70 -10.16
C ASN A 87 4.52 -8.83 -10.70
N LYS A 88 4.26 -8.23 -11.87
CA LYS A 88 5.20 -7.60 -12.80
C LYS A 88 5.82 -6.29 -12.29
N TYR A 89 5.80 -6.04 -10.98
CA TYR A 89 6.50 -4.93 -10.34
C TYR A 89 7.91 -5.32 -9.87
N THR A 90 8.50 -6.38 -10.44
CA THR A 90 9.96 -6.51 -10.55
C THR A 90 10.51 -5.41 -11.47
N ALA A 91 10.40 -4.17 -11.01
CA ALA A 91 11.25 -3.05 -11.36
C ALA A 91 11.73 -2.33 -10.08
N ILE A 92 11.61 -2.97 -8.92
CA ILE A 92 12.45 -2.64 -7.76
C ILE A 92 13.78 -3.35 -8.00
N GLU A 93 14.58 -2.82 -8.93
CA GLU A 93 15.98 -3.18 -8.98
C GLU A 93 16.60 -2.86 -7.63
N LYS A 94 17.30 -3.84 -7.06
CA LYS A 94 18.12 -3.67 -5.86
C LYS A 94 19.05 -2.49 -6.09
N ILE A 95 18.94 -1.46 -5.25
CA ILE A 95 20.01 -0.49 -5.02
C ILE A 95 21.20 -1.24 -4.41
#